data_AF-A0A3N7IDV2-F1
#
_entry.id   AF-A0A3N7IDV2-F1
#
_cell.length_a   1.000
_cell.length_b   1.000
_cell.length_c   1.000
_cell.angle_alpha   90.00
_cell.angle_beta   90.00
_cell.angle_gamma   90.00
#
_symmetry.space_group_name_H-M   'P 1'
#
loop_
_entity.id
_entity.type
_entity.pdbx_description
1 polymer ?
#
loop_
_entity_poly.entity_id
_entity_poly.type
_entity_poly.pdbx_seq_one_letter_code
_entity_poly.pdbx_strand_id
1 'polypeptide(L)'
;MALTPLLFVSCEDNYDPIGNNKPATKLKMEPRYLAFDGNGGTLSTVINTNAPDLALGNLPDWIEMASLNDDKTSFTVTVSGNATSDQIRTGVISLTTVTGETESSSTLQLVQAGKGARIGFDSFTGDVLDAGWAATSNSAVALGSGNLTIQGAPNGIGNSVYFQTPEGLVTQSNGGVGHAVTAYVDVKVDAGVEGGLKAYFNPETGEEFKFFFTINAENKGAFYALRHINGNDNPMALGDAIPAPGMPEIPPLGERDEYMRIEFTNVETMPNWWQSEVNIYSLQTRNGETKVLQKHFSRRFEIDGPKPGPGYFGLWGRFGSVGFRNFTLSAQGI
;
A
#
# COMPACT_ATOMS: atom_id res chain seq x y z
N MET A 1 -52.66 -48.24 -39.90
CA MET A 1 -51.38 -47.52 -39.77
C MET A 1 -51.43 -46.34 -40.71
N ALA A 2 -51.62 -45.14 -40.16
CA ALA A 2 -51.63 -43.90 -40.92
C ALA A 2 -50.29 -43.21 -40.68
N LEU A 3 -49.57 -42.91 -41.77
CA LEU A 3 -48.34 -42.12 -41.76
C LEU A 3 -48.72 -40.64 -41.65
N THR A 4 -48.42 -40.04 -40.50
CA THR A 4 -48.51 -38.59 -40.28
C THR A 4 -47.31 -37.92 -40.97
N PRO A 5 -47.49 -36.90 -41.84
CA PRO A 5 -46.36 -36.15 -42.36
C PRO A 5 -45.77 -35.26 -41.26
N LEU A 6 -44.45 -35.35 -41.06
CA LEU A 6 -43.67 -34.39 -40.28
C LEU A 6 -43.81 -33.00 -40.91
N LEU A 7 -44.41 -32.08 -40.17
CA LEU A 7 -44.27 -30.64 -40.41
C LEU A 7 -42.82 -30.25 -40.07
N PHE A 8 -42.03 -29.92 -41.08
CA PHE A 8 -40.81 -29.15 -40.89
C PHE A 8 -41.22 -27.72 -40.49
N VAL A 9 -41.19 -27.44 -39.19
CA VAL A 9 -41.13 -26.06 -38.72
C VAL A 9 -39.69 -25.62 -38.91
N SER A 10 -39.43 -24.82 -39.94
CA SER A 10 -38.20 -24.05 -40.01
C SER A 10 -38.20 -23.06 -38.84
N CYS A 11 -37.45 -23.37 -37.78
CA CYS A 11 -36.94 -22.31 -36.92
C CYS A 11 -35.90 -21.57 -37.74
N GLU A 12 -36.36 -20.60 -38.54
CA GLU A 12 -35.52 -19.45 -38.83
C GLU A 12 -35.38 -18.69 -37.52
N ASP A 13 -34.41 -19.11 -36.69
CA ASP A 13 -33.76 -18.16 -35.82
C ASP A 13 -33.15 -17.14 -36.77
N ASN A 14 -33.82 -16.00 -36.92
CA ASN A 14 -33.27 -14.81 -37.54
C ASN A 14 -31.90 -14.59 -36.90
N TYR A 15 -30.85 -14.96 -37.64
CA TYR A 15 -29.51 -14.50 -37.35
C TYR A 15 -29.56 -12.99 -37.48
N ASP A 16 -29.62 -12.31 -36.33
CA ASP A 16 -29.46 -10.87 -36.24
C ASP A 16 -27.96 -10.57 -36.20
N PRO A 17 -27.34 -10.10 -37.31
CA PRO A 17 -25.93 -9.72 -37.31
C PRO A 17 -25.66 -8.49 -36.43
N ILE A 18 -26.70 -7.88 -35.85
CA ILE A 18 -26.69 -6.70 -35.00
C ILE A 18 -27.21 -7.04 -33.58
N GLY A 19 -27.14 -8.31 -33.18
CA GLY A 19 -27.32 -8.68 -31.77
C GLY A 19 -26.27 -7.98 -30.88
N ASN A 20 -26.64 -7.73 -29.61
CA ASN A 20 -25.88 -7.03 -28.57
C ASN A 20 -24.52 -7.66 -28.15
N ASN A 21 -23.90 -8.43 -29.04
CA ASN A 21 -22.63 -9.15 -28.88
C ASN A 21 -21.41 -8.26 -29.20
N LYS A 22 -21.45 -6.96 -28.86
CA LYS A 22 -20.21 -6.19 -28.85
C LYS A 22 -19.30 -6.81 -27.78
N PRO A 23 -18.04 -7.19 -28.11
CA PRO A 23 -17.14 -7.74 -27.11
C PRO A 23 -17.03 -6.75 -25.95
N ALA A 24 -17.11 -7.26 -24.72
CA ALA A 24 -16.99 -6.44 -23.53
C ALA A 24 -15.70 -5.60 -23.60
N THR A 25 -15.80 -4.33 -23.19
CA THR A 25 -14.65 -3.43 -23.20
C THR A 25 -13.58 -3.97 -22.27
N LYS A 26 -12.38 -4.16 -22.81
CA LYS A 26 -11.18 -4.49 -22.05
C LYS A 26 -10.40 -3.19 -21.90
N LEU A 27 -10.16 -2.76 -20.67
CA LEU A 27 -9.20 -1.70 -20.36
C LEU A 27 -8.46 -2.12 -19.09
N LYS A 28 -7.16 -2.34 -19.20
CA LYS A 28 -6.30 -2.72 -18.07
C LYS A 28 -4.96 -2.00 -18.18
N MET A 29 -4.47 -1.51 -17.05
CA MET A 29 -3.11 -1.01 -16.89
C MET A 29 -2.28 -1.98 -16.05
N GLU A 30 -1.04 -2.26 -16.47
CA GLU A 30 -0.08 -3.10 -15.75
C GLU A 30 1.35 -2.56 -15.89
N PRO A 31 2.01 -2.16 -14.77
CA PRO A 31 1.51 -2.17 -13.39
C PRO A 31 0.40 -1.13 -13.14
N ARG A 32 -0.42 -1.36 -12.10
CA ARG A 32 -1.46 -0.42 -11.65
C ARG A 32 -0.94 0.68 -10.72
N TYR A 33 0.36 0.66 -10.45
CA TYR A 33 1.04 1.57 -9.54
C TYR A 33 2.33 2.06 -10.18
N LEU A 34 2.61 3.35 -10.07
CA LEU A 34 3.92 3.93 -10.37
C LEU A 34 4.44 4.63 -9.12
N ALA A 35 5.66 4.28 -8.72
CA ALA A 35 6.32 4.82 -7.54
C ALA A 35 7.56 5.60 -7.97
N PHE A 36 7.63 6.87 -7.58
CA PHE A 36 8.69 7.81 -7.96
C PHE A 36 9.53 8.18 -6.75
N ASP A 37 10.84 8.32 -6.96
CA ASP A 37 11.71 8.99 -5.99
C ASP A 37 11.31 10.46 -5.81
N GLY A 38 11.82 11.07 -4.74
CA GLY A 38 11.61 12.48 -4.43
C GLY A 38 12.08 13.43 -5.53
N ASN A 39 13.02 13.00 -6.36
CA ASN A 39 13.51 13.77 -7.51
C ASN A 39 12.55 13.71 -8.73
N GLY A 40 11.51 12.88 -8.67
CA GLY A 40 10.59 12.67 -9.77
C GLY A 40 11.21 11.81 -10.87
N GLY A 41 10.75 12.00 -12.11
CA GLY A 41 11.20 11.25 -13.28
C GLY A 41 10.04 10.81 -14.16
N THR A 42 10.35 9.91 -15.10
CA THR A 42 9.39 9.39 -16.07
C THR A 42 9.28 7.88 -15.92
N LEU A 43 8.07 7.39 -15.69
CA LEU A 43 7.75 5.97 -15.62
C LEU A 43 6.57 5.65 -16.54
N SER A 44 6.44 4.39 -16.93
CA SER A 44 5.39 3.95 -17.86
C SER A 44 4.70 2.69 -17.37
N THR A 45 3.43 2.55 -17.75
CA THR A 45 2.63 1.33 -17.60
C THR A 45 2.14 0.83 -18.95
N VAL A 46 1.94 -0.48 -19.07
CA VAL A 46 1.38 -1.11 -20.26
C VAL A 46 -0.14 -1.03 -20.22
N ILE A 47 -0.75 -0.71 -21.35
CA ILE A 47 -2.20 -0.68 -21.53
C ILE A 47 -2.60 -1.87 -22.39
N ASN A 48 -3.55 -2.66 -21.89
CA ASN A 48 -4.22 -3.69 -22.66
C ASN A 48 -5.67 -3.28 -22.88
N THR A 49 -5.98 -2.87 -24.11
CA THR A 49 -7.34 -2.46 -24.47
C THR A 49 -7.76 -2.96 -25.84
N ASN A 50 -9.06 -3.19 -26.01
CA ASN A 50 -9.72 -3.40 -27.30
C ASN A 50 -10.55 -2.18 -27.73
N ALA A 51 -10.50 -1.08 -26.98
CA ALA A 51 -11.25 0.13 -27.27
C ALA A 51 -10.52 1.00 -28.30
N PRO A 52 -11.26 1.61 -29.24
CA PRO A 52 -10.68 2.49 -30.23
C PRO A 52 -10.19 3.80 -29.61
N ASP A 53 -10.85 4.30 -28.57
CA ASP A 53 -10.57 5.60 -27.97
C ASP A 53 -10.44 5.50 -26.45
N LEU A 54 -9.49 6.26 -25.91
CA LEU A 54 -9.25 6.39 -24.48
C LEU A 54 -9.31 7.87 -24.12
N ALA A 55 -10.01 8.19 -23.04
CA ALA A 55 -10.05 9.51 -22.44
C ALA A 55 -9.23 9.51 -21.16
N LEU A 56 -8.40 10.54 -21.02
CA LEU A 56 -7.61 10.78 -19.82
C LEU A 56 -8.43 11.64 -18.84
N GLY A 57 -8.55 11.18 -17.61
CA GLY A 57 -9.15 11.94 -16.52
C GLY A 57 -8.29 13.10 -16.05
N ASN A 58 -8.74 13.78 -14.99
CA ASN A 58 -7.97 14.86 -14.38
C ASN A 58 -6.64 14.34 -13.84
N LEU A 59 -5.58 15.11 -14.06
CA LEU A 59 -4.27 14.83 -13.48
C LEU A 59 -4.15 15.47 -12.10
N PRO A 60 -3.49 14.81 -11.13
CA PRO A 60 -3.01 15.47 -9.93
C PRO A 60 -2.13 16.68 -10.30
N ASP A 61 -2.21 17.74 -9.51
CA ASP A 61 -1.54 19.04 -9.76
C ASP A 61 0.00 18.96 -9.79
N TRP A 62 0.57 17.91 -9.20
CA TRP A 62 2.00 17.65 -9.17
C TRP A 62 2.54 16.81 -10.33
N ILE A 63 1.66 16.35 -11.23
CA ILE A 63 2.03 15.65 -12.47
C ILE A 63 2.35 16.67 -13.56
N GLU A 64 3.54 16.58 -14.14
CA GLU A 64 3.96 17.48 -15.23
C GLU A 64 3.31 17.09 -16.54
N MET A 65 3.30 15.79 -16.83
CA MET A 65 2.79 15.27 -18.09
C MET A 65 2.31 13.84 -17.90
N ALA A 66 1.20 13.50 -18.56
CA ALA A 66 0.79 12.12 -18.74
C ALA A 66 0.30 11.93 -20.17
N SER A 67 0.80 10.91 -20.86
CA SER A 67 0.58 10.73 -22.29
C SER A 67 0.43 9.26 -22.66
N LEU A 68 -0.55 9.00 -23.53
CA LEU A 68 -0.66 7.75 -24.28
C LEU A 68 0.30 7.78 -25.45
N ASN A 69 0.93 6.66 -25.77
CA ASN A 69 1.62 6.53 -27.05
C ASN A 69 0.61 6.35 -28.20
N ASP A 70 1.09 6.52 -29.44
CA ASP A 70 0.25 6.53 -30.65
C ASP A 70 -0.59 5.25 -30.82
N ASP A 71 -0.03 4.09 -30.46
CA ASP A 71 -0.70 2.79 -30.57
C ASP A 71 -1.53 2.41 -29.32
N LYS A 72 -1.58 3.28 -28.30
CA LYS A 72 -2.34 3.11 -27.05
C LYS A 72 -1.98 1.84 -26.27
N THR A 73 -0.77 1.33 -26.44
CA THR A 73 -0.25 0.18 -25.70
C THR A 73 0.57 0.58 -24.46
N SER A 74 0.94 1.85 -24.33
CA SER A 74 1.66 2.36 -23.16
C SER A 74 1.16 3.73 -22.71
N PHE A 75 1.19 3.92 -21.40
CA PHE A 75 0.88 5.19 -20.75
C PHE A 75 2.10 5.64 -19.96
N THR A 76 2.61 6.83 -20.29
CA THR A 76 3.80 7.42 -19.67
C THR A 76 3.41 8.57 -18.77
N VAL A 77 3.97 8.62 -17.57
CA VAL A 77 3.74 9.67 -16.58
C VAL A 77 5.09 10.29 -16.21
N THR A 78 5.16 11.62 -16.30
CA THR A 78 6.32 12.42 -15.88
C THR A 78 5.98 13.28 -14.69
N VAL A 79 6.84 13.24 -13.69
CA VAL A 79 6.63 13.82 -12.37
C VAL A 79 7.78 14.76 -12.02
N SER A 80 7.42 15.96 -11.57
CA SER A 80 8.37 16.93 -11.00
C SER A 80 8.92 16.45 -9.66
N GLY A 81 10.15 16.84 -9.33
CA GLY A 81 10.69 16.60 -7.98
C GLY A 81 9.82 17.23 -6.89
N ASN A 82 9.62 16.50 -5.78
CA ASN A 82 8.98 17.02 -4.58
C ASN A 82 9.94 17.97 -3.85
N ALA A 83 10.05 19.21 -4.35
CA ALA A 83 11.12 20.13 -3.93
C ALA A 83 10.94 20.72 -2.52
N THR A 84 9.74 20.64 -1.95
CA THR A 84 9.34 21.46 -0.79
C THR A 84 8.87 20.68 0.42
N SER A 85 8.54 19.39 0.30
CA SER A 85 7.93 18.60 1.38
C SER A 85 8.62 17.27 1.59
N ASP A 86 8.90 16.91 2.84
CA ASP A 86 9.39 15.57 3.22
C ASP A 86 8.26 14.52 3.23
N GLN A 87 7.01 14.94 2.99
CA GLN A 87 5.84 14.06 2.94
C GLN A 87 5.73 13.34 1.60
N ILE A 88 5.22 12.11 1.65
CA ILE A 88 4.84 11.32 0.47
C ILE A 88 3.64 11.98 -0.22
N ARG A 89 3.69 12.10 -1.55
CA ARG A 89 2.54 12.49 -2.38
C ARG A 89 1.90 11.24 -2.95
N THR A 90 0.57 11.17 -2.91
CA THR A 90 -0.20 10.15 -3.62
C THR A 90 -1.15 10.80 -4.62
N GLY A 91 -1.50 10.07 -5.66
CA GLY A 91 -2.40 10.55 -6.71
C GLY A 91 -2.98 9.40 -7.51
N VAL A 92 -4.01 9.68 -8.29
CA VAL A 92 -4.63 8.72 -9.19
C VAL A 92 -4.83 9.37 -10.54
N ILE A 93 -4.50 8.62 -11.59
CA ILE A 93 -4.88 8.95 -12.96
C ILE A 93 -5.90 7.90 -13.41
N SER A 94 -7.01 8.35 -13.97
CA SER A 94 -8.02 7.49 -14.58
C SER A 94 -7.94 7.53 -16.11
N LEU A 95 -8.01 6.36 -16.73
CA LEU A 95 -8.31 6.22 -18.15
C LEU A 95 -9.73 5.67 -18.27
N THR A 96 -10.53 6.28 -19.13
CA THR A 96 -11.89 5.83 -19.44
C THR A 96 -12.05 5.55 -20.91
N THR A 97 -13.00 4.70 -21.24
CA THR A 97 -13.38 4.38 -22.61
C THR A 97 -14.87 4.10 -22.66
N VAL A 98 -15.48 4.38 -23.81
CA VAL A 98 -16.87 4.03 -24.10
C VAL A 98 -16.90 3.18 -25.36
N THR A 99 -17.45 1.97 -25.28
CA THR A 99 -17.70 1.13 -26.46
C THR A 99 -19.19 0.76 -26.50
N GLY A 100 -19.91 1.34 -27.46
CA GLY A 100 -21.37 1.21 -27.47
C GLY A 100 -21.98 1.95 -26.28
N GLU A 101 -22.75 1.25 -25.45
CA GLU A 101 -23.41 1.80 -24.25
C GLU A 101 -22.61 1.54 -22.97
N THR A 102 -21.47 0.86 -23.06
CA THR A 102 -20.68 0.47 -21.88
C THR A 102 -19.49 1.40 -21.70
N GLU A 103 -19.45 2.07 -20.56
CA GLU A 103 -18.26 2.78 -20.07
C GLU A 103 -17.38 1.82 -19.27
N SER A 104 -16.07 1.86 -19.51
CA SER A 104 -15.08 1.14 -18.71
C SER A 104 -14.00 2.12 -18.25
N SER A 105 -13.53 1.94 -17.02
CA SER A 105 -12.48 2.76 -16.43
C SER A 105 -11.38 1.90 -15.83
N SER A 106 -10.16 2.40 -15.90
CA SER A 106 -9.01 1.83 -15.21
C SER A 106 -8.23 2.94 -14.52
N THR A 107 -7.74 2.67 -13.32
CA THR A 107 -7.00 3.63 -12.51
C THR A 107 -5.54 3.22 -12.36
N LEU A 108 -4.67 4.22 -12.42
CA LEU A 108 -3.25 4.14 -12.16
C LEU A 108 -2.97 4.93 -10.89
N GLN A 109 -2.54 4.24 -9.84
CA GLN A 109 -2.15 4.89 -8.60
C GLN A 109 -0.70 5.37 -8.71
N LEU A 110 -0.45 6.57 -8.20
CA LEU A 110 0.86 7.20 -8.22
C LEU A 110 1.28 7.48 -6.78
N VAL A 111 2.55 7.21 -6.51
CA VAL A 111 3.17 7.49 -5.21
C VAL A 111 4.51 8.15 -5.48
N GLN A 112 4.83 9.22 -4.74
CA GLN A 112 6.13 9.86 -4.82
C GLN A 112 6.70 10.10 -3.42
N ALA A 113 7.97 9.78 -3.24
CA ALA A 113 8.68 10.05 -1.99
C ALA A 113 8.75 11.54 -1.65
N GLY A 114 9.10 11.81 -0.39
CA GLY A 114 9.44 13.15 0.09
C GLY A 114 10.68 13.73 -0.60
N LYS A 115 10.93 15.01 -0.35
CA LYS A 115 12.07 15.75 -0.90
C LYS A 115 13.39 15.01 -0.71
N GLY A 116 14.10 14.81 -1.83
CA GLY A 116 15.42 14.18 -1.83
C GLY A 116 15.46 12.74 -1.29
N ALA A 117 14.30 12.11 -1.11
CA ALA A 117 14.17 10.76 -0.62
C ALA A 117 14.12 9.75 -1.77
N ARG A 118 14.57 8.52 -1.51
CA ARG A 118 14.28 7.37 -2.37
C ARG A 118 12.97 6.73 -1.96
N ILE A 119 12.31 6.07 -2.91
CA ILE A 119 11.07 5.34 -2.70
C ILE A 119 11.33 3.84 -2.59
N GLY A 120 10.78 3.25 -1.53
CA GLY A 120 10.48 1.83 -1.42
C GLY A 120 8.98 1.63 -1.57
N PHE A 121 8.54 0.81 -2.50
CA PHE A 121 7.11 0.61 -2.74
C PHE A 121 6.80 -0.82 -3.13
N ASP A 122 5.73 -1.37 -2.56
CA ASP A 122 5.15 -2.63 -3.02
C ASP A 122 3.63 -2.63 -2.80
N SER A 123 2.88 -2.88 -3.87
CA SER A 123 1.43 -3.04 -3.83
C SER A 123 0.98 -4.48 -3.55
N PHE A 124 1.91 -5.44 -3.56
CA PHE A 124 1.69 -6.87 -3.34
C PHE A 124 0.68 -7.47 -4.33
N THR A 125 0.75 -7.03 -5.59
CA THR A 125 -0.16 -7.48 -6.66
C THR A 125 0.36 -8.67 -7.46
N GLY A 126 1.62 -9.06 -7.28
CA GLY A 126 2.20 -10.25 -7.90
C GLY A 126 1.77 -11.54 -7.22
N ASP A 127 2.19 -12.67 -7.79
CA ASP A 127 1.97 -14.01 -7.24
C ASP A 127 3.15 -14.52 -6.41
N VAL A 128 4.29 -13.81 -6.47
CA VAL A 128 5.52 -14.13 -5.75
C VAL A 128 6.07 -12.86 -5.10
N LEU A 129 6.75 -13.04 -3.97
CA LEU A 129 7.31 -11.92 -3.22
C LEU A 129 8.48 -11.34 -4.02
N ASP A 130 8.47 -10.02 -4.23
CA ASP A 130 9.50 -9.36 -5.01
C ASP A 130 10.89 -9.56 -4.39
N ALA A 131 11.93 -9.64 -5.22
CA ALA A 131 13.30 -9.92 -4.80
C ALA A 131 13.87 -8.91 -3.78
N GLY A 132 13.23 -7.75 -3.64
CA GLY A 132 13.57 -6.74 -2.62
C GLY A 132 13.05 -7.06 -1.22
N TRP A 133 12.47 -8.22 -0.97
CA TRP A 133 11.97 -8.62 0.34
C TRP A 133 12.58 -9.93 0.84
N ALA A 134 12.78 -10.00 2.14
CA ALA A 134 13.21 -11.22 2.83
C ALA A 134 12.22 -11.61 3.94
N ALA A 135 11.65 -12.81 3.83
CA ALA A 135 10.79 -13.37 4.87
C ALA A 135 11.58 -14.17 5.90
N THR A 136 11.18 -14.11 7.17
CA THR A 136 11.70 -14.99 8.22
C THR A 136 11.24 -16.44 8.04
N SER A 137 10.14 -16.65 7.34
CA SER A 137 9.60 -17.96 6.98
C SER A 137 8.76 -17.87 5.70
N ASN A 138 9.31 -18.39 4.59
CA ASN A 138 8.62 -18.36 3.29
C ASN A 138 7.28 -19.11 3.31
N SER A 139 7.15 -20.16 4.13
CA SER A 139 5.89 -20.92 4.24
C SER A 139 4.79 -20.17 5.01
N ALA A 140 5.13 -19.09 5.70
CA ALA A 140 4.18 -18.24 6.42
C ALA A 140 3.74 -17.03 5.59
N VAL A 141 4.24 -16.90 4.36
CA VAL A 141 3.98 -15.77 3.47
C VAL A 141 3.21 -16.26 2.25
N ALA A 142 2.14 -15.55 1.92
CA ALA A 142 1.37 -15.79 0.71
C ALA A 142 1.06 -14.46 0.02
N LEU A 143 1.03 -14.50 -1.32
CA LEU A 143 0.58 -13.40 -2.16
C LEU A 143 -0.60 -13.84 -2.99
N GLY A 144 -1.56 -12.94 -3.19
CA GLY A 144 -2.72 -13.20 -4.03
C GLY A 144 -3.79 -12.14 -3.85
N SER A 145 -4.64 -11.96 -4.86
CA SER A 145 -5.75 -11.00 -4.82
C SER A 145 -5.33 -9.56 -4.46
N GLY A 146 -4.10 -9.17 -4.77
CA GLY A 146 -3.59 -7.83 -4.47
C GLY A 146 -3.22 -7.59 -3.00
N ASN A 147 -2.85 -8.63 -2.26
CA ASN A 147 -2.36 -8.50 -0.90
C ASN A 147 -1.20 -9.46 -0.61
N LEU A 148 -0.36 -9.02 0.33
CA LEU A 148 0.57 -9.87 1.07
C LEU A 148 -0.16 -10.36 2.32
N THR A 149 -0.12 -11.66 2.56
CA THR A 149 -0.62 -12.27 3.80
C THR A 149 0.55 -12.86 4.57
N ILE A 150 0.67 -12.49 5.86
CA ILE A 150 1.62 -13.08 6.79
C ILE A 150 0.84 -13.85 7.85
N GLN A 151 1.05 -15.16 7.90
CA GLN A 151 0.49 -16.00 8.94
C GLN A 151 1.24 -15.78 10.26
N GLY A 152 0.52 -15.39 11.32
CA GLY A 152 1.05 -15.28 12.67
C GLY A 152 1.59 -16.63 13.18
N ALA A 153 2.53 -16.57 14.12
CA ALA A 153 3.19 -17.75 14.66
C ALA A 153 2.54 -18.16 16.00
N PRO A 154 2.28 -19.46 16.26
CA PRO A 154 1.65 -19.92 17.50
C PRO A 154 2.42 -19.59 18.78
N ASN A 155 3.70 -19.24 18.66
CA ASN A 155 4.59 -18.89 19.77
C ASN A 155 4.46 -17.42 20.21
N GLY A 156 3.61 -16.62 19.56
CA GLY A 156 3.42 -15.20 19.87
C GLY A 156 4.57 -14.27 19.45
N ILE A 157 5.63 -14.81 18.83
CA ILE A 157 6.75 -14.04 18.25
C ILE A 157 6.32 -13.47 16.89
N GLY A 158 5.54 -14.24 16.14
CA GLY A 158 5.07 -13.91 14.80
C GLY A 158 6.09 -14.13 13.69
N ASN A 159 5.66 -13.94 12.44
CA ASN A 159 6.47 -14.02 11.23
C ASN A 159 6.65 -12.64 10.61
N SER A 160 7.78 -12.37 9.98
CA SER A 160 8.10 -11.05 9.43
C SER A 160 8.58 -11.12 7.99
N VAL A 161 8.39 -10.03 7.26
CA VAL A 161 8.98 -9.79 5.95
C VAL A 161 9.65 -8.43 5.97
N TYR A 162 10.93 -8.36 5.62
CA TYR A 162 11.72 -7.14 5.65
C TYR A 162 12.02 -6.65 4.24
N PHE A 163 11.86 -5.36 4.03
CA PHE A 163 12.16 -4.69 2.78
C PHE A 163 13.65 -4.37 2.74
N GLN A 164 14.35 -5.00 1.81
CA GLN A 164 15.80 -4.95 1.66
C GLN A 164 16.25 -3.96 0.59
N THR A 165 15.36 -3.41 -0.23
CA THR A 165 15.74 -2.59 -1.41
C THR A 165 15.33 -1.13 -1.27
N PRO A 166 16.20 -0.15 -1.56
CA PRO A 166 17.63 -0.30 -1.79
C PRO A 166 18.35 -0.90 -0.58
N GLU A 167 19.39 -1.71 -0.84
CA GLU A 167 20.22 -2.30 0.22
C GLU A 167 20.65 -1.21 1.21
N GLY A 168 20.30 -1.39 2.49
CA GLY A 168 20.68 -0.43 3.54
C GLY A 168 19.92 0.90 3.50
N LEU A 169 18.60 0.90 3.26
CA LEU A 169 17.70 2.07 3.28
C LEU A 169 17.88 3.09 4.42
N VAL A 170 18.54 2.71 5.51
CA VAL A 170 19.10 3.65 6.46
C VAL A 170 20.60 3.39 6.44
N THR A 171 21.40 4.15 5.69
CA THR A 171 22.86 4.13 5.85
C THR A 171 23.26 5.21 6.87
N GLN A 172 24.35 5.01 7.60
CA GLN A 172 24.86 6.04 8.51
C GLN A 172 25.07 7.36 7.75
N SER A 173 24.47 8.44 8.22
CA SER A 173 24.99 9.75 7.86
C SER A 173 26.36 9.89 8.54
N ASN A 174 27.41 10.14 7.75
CA ASN A 174 28.76 10.41 8.26
C ASN A 174 28.86 11.74 9.07
N GLY A 175 27.74 12.25 9.62
CA GLY A 175 27.66 13.56 10.27
C GLY A 175 26.67 13.65 11.44
N GLY A 176 26.08 12.56 11.91
CA GLY A 176 25.18 12.58 13.08
C GLY A 176 23.77 13.16 12.82
N VAL A 177 23.41 13.39 11.56
CA VAL A 177 22.09 13.84 11.09
C VAL A 177 21.18 12.63 10.89
N GLY A 178 19.99 12.61 11.50
CA GLY A 178 19.01 11.55 11.27
C GLY A 178 18.27 11.83 9.96
N HIS A 179 18.33 10.93 8.99
CA HIS A 179 17.59 11.11 7.75
C HIS A 179 16.08 11.04 8.02
N ALA A 180 15.31 11.94 7.39
CA ALA A 180 13.85 11.88 7.47
C ALA A 180 13.35 10.63 6.74
N VAL A 181 12.45 9.91 7.41
CA VAL A 181 11.83 8.68 6.96
C VAL A 181 10.33 8.78 7.23
N THR A 182 9.55 8.44 6.21
CA THR A 182 8.13 8.15 6.33
C THR A 182 7.90 6.75 5.79
N ALA A 183 7.34 5.86 6.59
CA ALA A 183 6.94 4.53 6.18
C ALA A 183 5.47 4.35 6.48
N TYR A 184 4.67 3.85 5.55
CA TYR A 184 3.32 3.41 5.85
C TYR A 184 2.98 2.09 5.17
N VAL A 185 1.98 1.43 5.71
CA VAL A 185 1.36 0.26 5.11
C VAL A 185 -0.12 0.26 5.46
N ASP A 186 -0.94 -0.23 4.54
CA ASP A 186 -2.34 -0.50 4.81
C ASP A 186 -2.45 -1.95 5.33
N VAL A 187 -2.89 -2.11 6.57
CA VAL A 187 -3.00 -3.38 7.28
C VAL A 187 -4.48 -3.74 7.42
N LYS A 188 -4.83 -4.98 7.09
CA LYS A 188 -6.18 -5.50 7.33
C LYS A 188 -6.40 -5.65 8.83
N VAL A 189 -7.51 -5.09 9.32
CA VAL A 189 -7.85 -5.07 10.75
C VAL A 189 -9.10 -5.89 11.02
N ASP A 190 -8.93 -7.00 11.72
CA ASP A 190 -10.02 -7.89 12.13
C ASP A 190 -9.86 -8.29 13.60
N ALA A 191 -10.97 -8.70 14.22
CA ALA A 191 -10.94 -9.22 15.58
C ALA A 191 -10.04 -10.48 15.67
N GLY A 192 -9.06 -10.46 16.58
CA GLY A 192 -8.12 -11.58 16.78
C GLY A 192 -6.95 -11.62 15.81
N VAL A 193 -6.79 -10.59 14.97
CA VAL A 193 -5.63 -10.42 14.09
C VAL A 193 -4.70 -9.36 14.69
N GLU A 194 -3.42 -9.71 14.82
CA GLU A 194 -2.40 -8.80 15.35
C GLU A 194 -1.20 -8.77 14.39
N GLY A 195 -0.87 -7.59 13.90
CA GLY A 195 0.29 -7.35 13.07
C GLY A 195 0.39 -5.90 12.62
N GLY A 196 1.50 -5.56 11.99
CA GLY A 196 1.74 -4.19 11.60
C GLY A 196 3.14 -3.96 11.06
N LEU A 197 3.67 -2.79 11.38
CA LEU A 197 4.92 -2.27 10.83
C LEU A 197 6.09 -2.54 11.77
N LYS A 198 7.23 -2.90 11.18
CA LYS A 198 8.52 -2.96 11.83
C LYS A 198 9.44 -1.87 11.28
N ALA A 199 10.21 -1.24 12.15
CA ALA A 199 11.17 -0.20 11.78
C ALA A 199 12.54 -0.47 12.38
N TYR A 200 13.58 -0.12 11.63
CA TYR A 200 14.99 -0.19 12.03
C TYR A 200 15.44 -1.58 12.51
N PHE A 201 15.00 -2.65 11.83
CA PHE A 201 15.53 -3.98 12.10
C PHE A 201 17.02 -4.06 11.74
N ASN A 202 17.88 -4.21 12.75
CA ASN A 202 19.30 -4.40 12.57
C ASN A 202 19.63 -5.90 12.71
N PRO A 203 20.10 -6.58 11.64
CA PRO A 203 20.39 -8.01 11.69
C PRO A 203 21.61 -8.37 12.57
N GLU A 204 22.51 -7.43 12.84
CA GLU A 204 23.70 -7.65 13.66
C GLU A 204 23.36 -7.65 15.15
N THR A 205 22.49 -6.74 15.58
CA THR A 205 22.11 -6.59 17.00
C THR A 205 20.77 -7.26 17.33
N GLY A 206 19.97 -7.55 16.31
CA GLY A 206 18.57 -7.98 16.45
C GLY A 206 17.61 -6.87 16.89
N GLU A 207 18.09 -5.62 17.05
CA GLU A 207 17.25 -4.51 17.49
C GLU A 207 16.17 -4.19 16.45
N GLU A 208 14.94 -3.94 16.89
CA GLU A 208 13.84 -3.49 16.03
C GLU A 208 12.73 -2.79 16.82
N PHE A 209 11.99 -1.94 16.14
CA PHE A 209 10.72 -1.40 16.62
C PHE A 209 9.55 -2.11 15.96
N LYS A 210 8.50 -2.31 16.74
CA LYS A 210 7.34 -3.12 16.42
C LYS A 210 6.09 -2.33 16.75
N PHE A 211 5.29 -2.01 15.74
CA PHE A 211 4.07 -1.21 15.89
C PHE A 211 2.88 -1.99 15.33
N PHE A 212 1.82 -2.13 16.12
CA PHE A 212 0.60 -2.75 15.65
C PHE A 212 -0.63 -2.16 16.31
N PHE A 213 -1.76 -2.38 15.66
CA PHE A 213 -3.06 -1.92 16.08
C PHE A 213 -4.04 -3.09 16.00
N THR A 214 -4.91 -3.22 16.99
CA THR A 214 -5.98 -4.23 17.01
C THR A 214 -7.32 -3.55 17.12
N ILE A 215 -8.37 -4.19 16.61
CA ILE A 215 -9.75 -3.69 16.69
C ILE A 215 -10.69 -4.82 17.12
N ASN A 216 -11.70 -4.49 17.92
CA ASN A 216 -12.75 -5.41 18.32
C ASN A 216 -14.01 -5.24 17.44
N ALA A 217 -15.00 -6.10 17.66
CA ALA A 217 -16.27 -6.07 16.91
C ALA A 217 -17.10 -4.78 17.09
N GLU A 218 -16.80 -3.98 18.12
CA GLU A 218 -17.45 -2.69 18.41
C GLU A 218 -16.72 -1.50 17.77
N ASN A 219 -15.74 -1.74 16.88
CA ASN A 219 -14.84 -0.74 16.33
C ASN A 219 -14.04 0.05 17.38
N LYS A 220 -13.80 -0.54 18.55
CA LYS A 220 -12.83 -0.04 19.52
C LYS A 220 -11.52 -0.77 19.32
N GLY A 221 -10.44 -0.02 19.22
CA GLY A 221 -9.12 -0.56 19.03
C GLY A 221 -8.13 -0.18 20.11
N ALA A 222 -6.94 -0.75 19.98
CA ALA A 222 -5.83 -0.55 20.88
C ALA A 222 -4.53 -0.52 20.10
N PHE A 223 -3.68 0.47 20.39
CA PHE A 223 -2.37 0.59 19.79
C PHE A 223 -1.26 0.07 20.71
N TYR A 224 -0.28 -0.59 20.13
CA TYR A 224 0.85 -1.20 20.82
C TYR A 224 2.16 -0.84 20.12
N ALA A 225 3.17 -0.54 20.93
CA ALA A 225 4.53 -0.30 20.48
C ALA A 225 5.52 -1.05 21.36
N LEU A 226 6.43 -1.79 20.74
CA LEU A 226 7.48 -2.56 21.41
C LEU A 226 8.83 -2.21 20.79
N ARG A 227 9.88 -2.15 21.61
CA ARG A 227 11.28 -2.14 21.16
C ARG A 227 11.93 -3.46 21.53
N HIS A 228 12.33 -4.23 20.53
CA HIS A 228 13.16 -5.41 20.74
C HIS A 228 14.60 -4.97 20.92
N ILE A 229 15.20 -5.27 22.06
CA ILE A 229 16.62 -5.00 22.33
C ILE A 229 17.14 -6.00 23.37
N ASN A 230 18.39 -6.44 23.21
CA ASN A 230 19.02 -7.43 24.10
C ASN A 230 18.19 -8.73 24.23
N GLY A 231 17.61 -9.19 23.13
CA GLY A 231 16.82 -10.42 23.06
C GLY A 231 15.41 -10.34 23.69
N ASN A 232 14.94 -9.16 24.10
CA ASN A 232 13.64 -8.99 24.75
C ASN A 232 12.81 -7.86 24.13
N ASP A 233 11.49 -8.06 24.08
CA ASP A 233 10.53 -7.01 23.72
C ASP A 233 10.23 -6.13 24.95
N ASN A 234 10.61 -4.85 24.85
CA ASN A 234 10.35 -3.84 25.87
C ASN A 234 9.16 -2.97 25.45
N PRO A 235 8.10 -2.87 26.25
CA PRO A 235 6.93 -2.09 25.88
C PRO A 235 7.19 -0.58 25.92
N MET A 236 6.80 0.10 24.85
CA MET A 236 6.77 1.57 24.74
C MET A 236 5.34 2.13 24.82
N ALA A 237 4.36 1.32 24.41
CA ALA A 237 2.93 1.55 24.59
C ALA A 237 2.20 0.20 24.71
N LEU A 238 1.29 0.08 25.68
CA LEU A 238 0.55 -1.15 25.98
C LEU A 238 -0.95 -0.90 25.93
N GLY A 239 -1.51 -0.92 24.74
CA GLY A 239 -2.95 -0.88 24.54
C GLY A 239 -3.54 0.50 24.75
N ASP A 240 -2.93 1.53 24.15
CA ASP A 240 -3.54 2.85 24.11
C ASP A 240 -4.88 2.76 23.37
N ALA A 241 -5.96 3.13 24.05
CA ALA A 241 -7.30 3.00 23.51
C ALA A 241 -7.50 3.91 22.28
N ILE A 242 -8.18 3.39 21.27
CA ILE A 242 -8.60 4.13 20.08
C ILE A 242 -10.10 3.87 19.86
N PRO A 243 -10.96 4.89 19.87
CA PRO A 243 -10.64 6.29 20.18
C PRO A 243 -10.28 6.49 21.67
N ALA A 244 -9.32 7.38 21.95
CA ALA A 244 -9.13 7.96 23.28
C ALA A 244 -10.01 9.22 23.46
N PRO A 245 -10.15 9.77 24.68
CA PRO A 245 -10.87 11.03 24.88
C PRO A 245 -10.36 12.15 23.96
N GLY A 246 -11.26 12.80 23.22
CA GLY A 246 -10.94 13.84 22.25
C GLY A 246 -10.48 13.33 20.88
N MET A 247 -10.45 12.01 20.66
CA MET A 247 -10.18 11.41 19.35
C MET A 247 -11.49 11.04 18.62
N PRO A 248 -11.52 11.08 17.28
CA PRO A 248 -12.68 10.65 16.53
C PRO A 248 -12.92 9.15 16.62
N GLU A 249 -14.19 8.74 16.71
CA GLU A 249 -14.59 7.33 16.64
C GLU A 249 -14.16 6.68 15.32
N ILE A 250 -13.86 5.38 15.36
CA ILE A 250 -13.54 4.61 14.15
C ILE A 250 -14.87 4.30 13.43
N PRO A 251 -15.03 4.70 12.16
CA PRO A 251 -16.25 4.40 11.41
C PRO A 251 -16.50 2.89 11.25
N PRO A 252 -17.75 2.44 11.11
CA PRO A 252 -18.05 1.05 10.83
C PRO A 252 -17.57 0.62 9.44
N LEU A 253 -17.40 -0.70 9.25
CA LEU A 253 -17.15 -1.29 7.93
C LEU A 253 -18.25 -0.88 6.94
N GLY A 254 -17.85 -0.47 5.74
CA GLY A 254 -18.74 0.07 4.70
C GLY A 254 -18.65 1.59 4.58
N GLU A 255 -18.43 2.30 5.70
CA GLU A 255 -18.01 3.71 5.66
C GLU A 255 -16.49 3.82 5.49
N ARG A 256 -15.75 2.92 6.14
CA ARG A 256 -14.32 2.68 5.92
C ARG A 256 -14.05 1.33 5.24
N ASP A 257 -12.82 1.18 4.77
CA ASP A 257 -12.26 -0.09 4.31
C ASP A 257 -11.99 -1.05 5.47
N GLU A 258 -11.83 -2.35 5.14
CA GLU A 258 -11.29 -3.37 6.05
C GLU A 258 -9.80 -3.15 6.38
N TYR A 259 -9.11 -2.31 5.60
CA TYR A 259 -7.73 -1.92 5.83
C TYR A 259 -7.65 -0.57 6.55
N MET A 260 -6.72 -0.46 7.49
CA MET A 260 -6.33 0.79 8.13
C MET A 260 -4.85 1.05 7.88
N ARG A 261 -4.45 2.32 7.84
CA ARG A 261 -3.05 2.68 7.63
C ARG A 261 -2.34 2.85 8.95
N ILE A 262 -1.21 2.15 9.09
CA ILE A 262 -0.19 2.45 10.09
C ILE A 262 0.90 3.24 9.38
N GLU A 263 1.17 4.45 9.86
CA GLU A 263 2.22 5.32 9.35
C GLU A 263 3.22 5.58 10.47
N PHE A 264 4.48 5.35 10.18
CA PHE A 264 5.63 5.73 10.96
C PHE A 264 6.32 6.92 10.30
N THR A 265 6.67 7.92 11.09
CA THR A 265 7.54 9.02 10.67
C THR A 265 8.61 9.23 11.72
N ASN A 266 9.79 9.67 11.30
CA ASN A 266 10.73 10.31 12.22
C ASN A 266 10.95 11.76 11.78
N VAL A 267 10.99 12.63 12.78
CA VAL A 267 11.38 14.04 12.60
C VAL A 267 12.67 14.24 13.39
N GLU A 268 13.69 14.77 12.72
CA GLU A 268 14.86 15.26 13.43
C GLU A 268 14.50 16.57 14.12
N THR A 269 14.43 16.56 15.44
CA THR A 269 14.12 17.75 16.24
C THR A 269 15.38 18.45 16.73
N MET A 270 16.48 17.72 16.97
CA MET A 270 17.82 18.25 17.30
C MET A 270 18.94 17.24 16.94
N PRO A 271 20.22 17.67 16.84
CA PRO A 271 21.34 16.74 16.73
C PRO A 271 21.33 15.75 17.90
N ASN A 272 21.28 14.44 17.60
CA ASN A 272 21.20 13.33 18.56
C ASN A 272 19.88 13.13 19.32
N TRP A 273 18.83 13.93 19.05
CA TRP A 273 17.47 13.65 19.54
C TRP A 273 16.56 13.32 18.36
N TRP A 274 15.90 12.17 18.43
CA TRP A 274 15.01 11.71 17.38
C TRP A 274 13.63 11.48 17.99
N GLN A 275 12.63 12.08 17.33
CA GLN A 275 11.24 11.84 17.67
C GLN A 275 10.64 11.01 16.56
N SER A 276 10.07 9.87 16.93
CA SER A 276 9.22 9.09 16.03
C SER A 276 7.77 9.37 16.33
N GLU A 277 6.94 9.46 15.30
CA GLU A 277 5.49 9.55 15.44
C GLU A 277 4.87 8.39 14.68
N VAL A 278 3.98 7.65 15.34
CA VAL A 278 3.15 6.62 14.71
C VAL A 278 1.70 7.09 14.68
N ASN A 279 1.11 7.02 13.51
CA ASN A 279 -0.24 7.46 13.23
C ASN A 279 -1.09 6.29 12.73
N ILE A 280 -2.37 6.31 13.12
CA ILE A 280 -3.37 5.34 12.66
C ILE A 280 -4.48 6.07 11.93
N TYR A 281 -4.77 5.63 10.70
CA TYR A 281 -5.80 6.21 9.85
C TYR A 281 -6.82 5.16 9.38
N SER A 282 -8.09 5.54 9.33
CA SER A 282 -9.07 4.82 8.54
C SER A 282 -8.93 5.21 7.07
N LEU A 283 -9.20 4.26 6.19
CA LEU A 283 -9.12 4.43 4.74
C LEU A 283 -10.50 4.26 4.13
N GLN A 284 -10.69 4.83 2.95
CA GLN A 284 -11.85 4.56 2.10
C GLN A 284 -11.39 4.41 0.66
N THR A 285 -11.73 3.28 0.05
CA THR A 285 -11.48 3.01 -1.36
C THR A 285 -12.78 3.15 -2.16
N ARG A 286 -12.78 4.06 -3.14
CA ARG A 286 -13.88 4.20 -4.11
C ARG A 286 -13.31 4.23 -5.50
N ASN A 287 -13.92 3.46 -6.41
CA ASN A 287 -13.51 3.39 -7.83
C ASN A 287 -12.00 3.13 -8.01
N GLY A 288 -11.41 2.30 -7.14
CA GLY A 288 -9.98 1.96 -7.19
C GLY A 288 -9.04 3.04 -6.66
N GLU A 289 -9.55 4.14 -6.09
CA GLU A 289 -8.76 5.16 -5.41
C GLU A 289 -8.91 5.01 -3.89
N THR A 290 -7.80 4.75 -3.19
CA THR A 290 -7.74 4.66 -1.73
C THR A 290 -7.32 6.00 -1.15
N LYS A 291 -8.14 6.58 -0.28
CA LYS A 291 -7.83 7.82 0.45
C LYS A 291 -7.82 7.60 1.95
N VAL A 292 -7.08 8.46 2.65
CA VAL A 292 -7.23 8.63 4.09
C VAL A 292 -8.61 9.24 4.35
N LEU A 293 -9.44 8.52 5.10
CA LEU A 293 -10.73 9.00 5.56
C LEU A 293 -10.56 9.89 6.80
N GLN A 294 -9.86 9.37 7.81
CA GLN A 294 -9.67 10.09 9.07
C GLN A 294 -8.44 9.59 9.84
N LYS A 295 -7.74 10.51 10.51
CA LYS A 295 -6.72 10.19 11.52
C LYS A 295 -7.40 9.94 12.86
N HIS A 296 -7.18 8.75 13.45
CA HIS A 296 -7.77 8.38 14.75
C HIS A 296 -6.79 8.49 15.91
N PHE A 297 -5.50 8.37 15.62
CA PHE A 297 -4.49 8.27 16.66
C PHE A 297 -3.15 8.82 16.17
N SER A 298 -2.39 9.39 17.11
CA SER A 298 -0.99 9.77 16.97
C SER A 298 -0.32 9.51 18.31
N ARG A 299 0.83 8.83 18.27
CA ARG A 299 1.72 8.74 19.42
C ARG A 299 3.14 9.08 19.03
N ARG A 300 3.72 9.99 19.79
CA ARG A 300 5.13 10.35 19.70
C ARG A 300 5.94 9.53 20.68
N PHE A 301 7.08 9.04 20.22
CA PHE A 301 8.05 8.32 21.00
C PHE A 301 9.33 9.15 21.00
N GLU A 302 9.75 9.50 22.20
CA GLU A 302 11.11 9.93 22.47
C GLU A 302 11.86 8.67 22.84
N ILE A 303 12.94 8.38 22.12
CA ILE A 303 13.73 7.20 22.41
C ILE A 303 14.99 7.68 23.10
N ASP A 304 14.95 7.57 24.42
CA ASP A 304 16.10 7.81 25.29
C ASP A 304 17.24 6.86 24.90
N GLY A 305 18.36 7.45 24.47
CA GLY A 305 19.57 6.70 24.10
C GLY A 305 20.12 7.06 22.71
N PRO A 306 21.18 6.37 22.27
CA PRO A 306 21.74 6.57 20.94
C PRO A 306 20.67 6.27 19.87
N LYS A 307 20.72 7.04 18.76
CA LYS A 307 19.93 6.78 17.56
C LYS A 307 20.06 5.28 17.20
N PRO A 308 18.96 4.60 16.82
CA PRO A 308 19.02 3.21 16.44
C PRO A 308 19.99 3.08 15.28
N GLY A 309 20.68 1.96 15.26
CA GLY A 309 21.55 1.66 14.14
C GLY A 309 20.77 1.65 12.82
N PRO A 310 21.47 1.79 11.68
CA PRO A 310 20.89 1.53 10.38
C PRO A 310 20.17 0.17 10.36
N GLY A 311 19.03 0.09 9.68
CA GLY A 311 18.23 -1.13 9.68
C GLY A 311 17.13 -1.12 8.63
N TYR A 312 16.44 -2.25 8.52
CA TYR A 312 15.38 -2.49 7.55
C TYR A 312 14.02 -2.09 8.09
N PHE A 313 13.13 -1.69 7.18
CA PHE A 313 11.69 -1.63 7.46
C PHE A 313 11.06 -2.96 7.08
N GLY A 314 9.94 -3.30 7.70
CA GLY A 314 9.28 -4.55 7.41
C GLY A 314 7.86 -4.61 7.91
N LEU A 315 7.25 -5.75 7.67
CA LEU A 315 5.88 -6.09 8.02
C LEU A 315 5.91 -7.33 8.91
N TRP A 316 4.95 -7.44 9.82
CA TRP A 316 4.92 -8.50 10.80
C TRP A 316 3.51 -8.95 11.11
N GLY A 317 3.27 -10.26 11.05
CA GLY A 317 2.08 -10.89 11.60
C GLY A 317 2.39 -11.63 12.90
N ARG A 318 1.76 -11.23 14.00
CA ARG A 318 1.91 -11.83 15.34
C ARG A 318 0.86 -12.92 15.58
N PHE A 319 -0.42 -12.59 15.39
CA PHE A 319 -1.54 -13.51 15.58
C PHE A 319 -2.52 -13.42 14.41
N GLY A 320 -3.16 -14.56 14.11
CA GLY A 320 -4.08 -14.67 12.99
C GLY A 320 -3.39 -14.60 11.63
N SER A 321 -4.17 -14.34 10.58
CA SER A 321 -3.68 -14.13 9.22
C SER A 321 -3.73 -12.63 8.94
N VAL A 322 -2.57 -11.99 8.81
CA VAL A 322 -2.47 -10.53 8.69
C VAL A 322 -2.27 -10.13 7.25
N GLY A 323 -3.22 -9.39 6.68
CA GLY A 323 -3.16 -8.88 5.32
C GLY A 323 -2.52 -7.50 5.23
N PHE A 324 -1.72 -7.26 4.20
CA PHE A 324 -1.03 -6.01 3.93
C PHE A 324 -1.18 -5.61 2.47
N ARG A 325 -1.27 -4.31 2.21
CA ARG A 325 -1.20 -3.70 0.87
C ARG A 325 -0.52 -2.33 0.93
N ASN A 326 -0.05 -1.86 -0.22
CA ASN A 326 0.49 -0.51 -0.40
C ASN A 326 1.60 -0.14 0.59
N PHE A 327 2.58 -1.02 0.80
CA PHE A 327 3.76 -0.66 1.56
C PHE A 327 4.48 0.48 0.84
N THR A 328 4.79 1.55 1.58
CA THR A 328 5.51 2.71 1.06
C THR A 328 6.54 3.17 2.08
N LEU A 329 7.76 3.41 1.62
CA LEU A 329 8.87 3.91 2.39
C LEU A 329 9.53 5.06 1.62
N SER A 330 9.56 6.23 2.23
CA SER A 330 10.27 7.42 1.74
C SER A 330 11.41 7.70 2.71
N ALA A 331 12.66 7.53 2.27
CA ALA A 331 13.84 7.72 3.11
C ALA A 331 14.89 8.62 2.44
N GLN A 332 15.35 9.64 3.16
CA GLN A 332 16.44 10.52 2.71
C GLN A 332 17.81 9.88 2.92
N GLY A 333 18.82 10.31 2.14
CA GLY A 333 20.23 9.99 2.43
C GLY A 333 20.70 8.60 2.04
N ILE A 334 20.00 7.93 1.11
CA ILE A 334 20.42 6.65 0.51
C ILE A 334 21.19 6.91 -0.78
#